data_AF-A0A2Z6RX95-F1
#
_entry.id   AF-A0A2Z6RX95-F1
#
_cell.length_a   1.000
_cell.length_b   1.000
_cell.length_c   1.000
_cell.angle_alpha   90.00
_cell.angle_beta   90.00
_cell.angle_gamma   90.00
#
_symmetry.space_group_name_H-M   'P 1'
#
loop_
_entity.id
_entity.type
_entity.pdbx_description
1 polymer ?
#
loop_
_entity_poly.entity_id
_entity_poly.type
_entity_poly.pdbx_seq_one_letter_code
_entity_poly.pdbx_strand_id
1 'polypeptide(L)' 'MNKCPNFKYLDISSIKDHQIFNLPEARLRFESLYELEYDTSIDPSYFNGFSNISQCIQRLTIIGKGVNLGVVKLIEV' A
#
# COMPACT_ATOMS: atom_id res chain seq x y z
N MET A 1 -3.73 -4.58 -26.61
CA MET A 1 -3.96 -3.88 -25.33
C MET A 1 -3.47 -4.80 -24.22
N ASN A 2 -2.29 -4.52 -23.66
CA ASN A 2 -1.78 -5.31 -22.53
C ASN A 2 -2.66 -5.01 -21.31
N LYS A 3 -3.61 -5.90 -21.04
CA LYS A 3 -4.40 -5.95 -19.80
C LYS A 3 -3.44 -6.30 -18.68
N CYS A 4 -2.73 -5.30 -18.22
CA CYS A 4 -1.92 -5.38 -17.03
C CYS A 4 -2.88 -5.52 -15.84
N PRO A 5 -2.99 -6.70 -15.21
CA PRO A 5 -4.00 -6.93 -14.18
C PRO A 5 -3.69 -6.08 -12.95
N ASN A 6 -4.73 -5.57 -12.32
CA ASN A 6 -4.60 -4.89 -11.04
C ASN A 6 -4.04 -5.86 -9.99
N PHE A 7 -3.20 -5.37 -9.11
CA PHE A 7 -2.73 -6.17 -7.98
C PHE A 7 -3.84 -6.30 -6.95
N LYS A 8 -4.08 -7.53 -6.50
CA LYS A 8 -4.94 -7.80 -5.34
C LYS A 8 -4.16 -7.86 -4.04
N TYR A 9 -2.89 -8.24 -4.12
CA TYR A 9 -1.98 -8.40 -3.00
C TYR A 9 -0.71 -7.60 -3.27
N LEU A 10 -0.16 -6.96 -2.25
CA LEU A 10 1.11 -6.24 -2.31
C LEU A 10 1.89 -6.36 -0.99
N ASP A 11 3.14 -6.80 -1.07
CA ASP A 11 4.12 -6.67 0.00
C ASP A 11 4.97 -5.42 -0.25
N ILE A 12 4.87 -4.45 0.66
CA ILE A 12 5.61 -3.19 0.57
C ILE A 12 6.94 -3.22 1.32
N SER A 13 7.19 -4.26 2.12
CA SER A 13 8.45 -4.46 2.85
C SER A 13 9.65 -4.59 1.90
N SER A 14 9.37 -5.08 0.68
CA SER A 14 10.36 -5.27 -0.38
C SER A 14 10.57 -4.03 -1.27
N ILE A 15 9.79 -2.97 -1.07
CA ILE A 15 9.82 -1.75 -1.88
C ILE A 15 10.78 -0.74 -1.25
N LYS A 16 11.78 -0.31 -2.02
CA LYS A 16 12.84 0.59 -1.53
C LYS A 16 12.52 2.08 -1.72
N ASP A 17 11.66 2.41 -2.67
CA ASP A 17 11.33 3.79 -3.03
C ASP A 17 9.83 4.03 -2.91
N HIS A 18 9.43 4.90 -1.98
CA HIS A 18 8.03 5.27 -1.77
C HIS A 18 7.49 6.18 -2.88
N GLN A 19 8.36 6.78 -3.71
CA GLN A 19 7.91 7.64 -4.80
C GLN A 19 7.14 6.87 -5.88
N ILE A 20 7.24 5.54 -5.92
CA ILE A 20 6.48 4.73 -6.86
C ILE A 20 4.97 4.96 -6.73
N PHE A 21 4.47 5.33 -5.55
CA PHE A 21 3.04 5.60 -5.32
C PHE A 21 2.58 6.93 -5.91
N ASN A 22 3.51 7.82 -6.26
CA ASN A 22 3.18 9.08 -6.94
C ASN A 22 3.12 8.93 -8.47
N LEU A 23 3.51 7.77 -9.01
CA LEU A 23 3.45 7.52 -10.45
C LEU A 23 1.99 7.35 -10.90
N PRO A 24 1.59 7.92 -12.05
CA PRO A 24 0.25 7.75 -12.60
C PRO A 24 -0.17 6.28 -12.73
N GLU A 25 0.78 5.42 -13.07
CA GLU A 25 0.59 3.98 -13.21
C GLU A 25 0.27 3.30 -11.89
N ALA A 26 0.73 3.83 -10.75
CA ALA A 26 0.47 3.25 -9.44
C ALA A 26 -1.02 3.22 -9.13
N ARG A 27 -1.75 4.28 -9.49
CA ARG A 27 -3.20 4.31 -9.34
C ARG A 27 -3.86 3.20 -10.14
N LEU A 28 -3.52 3.07 -11.42
CA LEU A 28 -4.05 2.01 -12.29
C LEU A 28 -3.76 0.60 -11.75
N ARG A 29 -2.65 0.43 -11.01
CA ARG A 29 -2.20 -0.86 -10.49
C ARG A 29 -2.80 -1.23 -9.14
N PHE A 30 -2.98 -0.25 -8.27
CA PHE A 30 -3.30 -0.47 -6.86
C PHE A 30 -4.71 0.01 -6.47
N GLU A 31 -5.47 0.64 -7.36
CA GLU A 31 -6.85 1.10 -7.06
C GLU A 31 -7.76 -0.04 -6.57
N SER A 32 -7.54 -1.28 -7.02
CA SER A 32 -8.27 -2.47 -6.54
C SER A 32 -7.44 -3.36 -5.60
N LEU A 33 -6.42 -2.80 -4.94
CA LEU A 33 -5.63 -3.53 -3.95
C LEU A 33 -6.53 -3.96 -2.79
N TYR A 34 -6.49 -5.25 -2.47
CA TYR A 34 -7.36 -5.88 -1.48
C TYR A 34 -6.59 -6.27 -0.22
N GLU A 35 -5.35 -6.71 -0.40
CA GLU A 35 -4.46 -7.20 0.66
C GLU A 35 -3.13 -6.42 0.60
N LEU A 36 -2.72 -5.90 1.75
CA LEU A 36 -1.45 -5.20 1.92
C LEU A 36 -0.66 -5.84 3.06
N GLU A 37 0.60 -6.17 2.79
CA GLU A 37 1.56 -6.70 3.76
C GLU A 37 2.71 -5.72 3.98
N TYR A 38 3.08 -5.48 5.25
CA TYR A 38 4.20 -4.59 5.59
C TYR A 38 4.90 -5.01 6.88
N ASP A 39 6.20 -4.74 6.96
CA ASP A 39 6.96 -4.79 8.21
C ASP A 39 6.80 -3.49 9.02
N THR A 40 6.63 -3.61 10.34
CA THR A 40 6.53 -2.48 11.28
C THR A 40 7.66 -1.46 11.19
N SER A 41 8.84 -1.82 10.66
CA SER A 41 9.98 -0.93 10.43
C SER A 41 9.84 -0.02 9.21
N ILE A 42 8.81 -0.21 8.37
CA ILE A 42 8.63 0.60 7.16
C ILE A 42 8.37 2.06 7.51
N ASP A 43 8.82 2.97 6.66
CA ASP A 43 8.55 4.40 6.84
C ASP A 43 7.02 4.66 6.79
N PRO A 44 6.43 5.29 7.82
CA PRO A 44 5.02 5.67 7.83
C PRO A 44 4.57 6.51 6.62
N SER A 45 5.49 7.19 5.92
CA SER A 45 5.19 7.98 4.72
C SER A 45 4.59 7.17 3.57
N TYR A 46 4.89 5.86 3.49
CA TYR A 46 4.35 4.94 2.48
C TYR A 46 2.81 4.92 2.50
N PHE A 47 2.22 4.93 3.70
CA PHE A 47 0.76 4.84 3.87
C PHE A 47 0.02 6.07 3.34
N ASN A 48 0.67 7.24 3.31
CA ASN A 48 0.07 8.45 2.77
C ASN A 48 -0.07 8.41 1.23
N GLY A 49 0.83 7.70 0.55
CA GLY A 49 0.68 7.42 -0.89
C GLY A 49 -0.47 6.44 -1.13
N PHE A 50 -0.57 5.39 -0.31
CA PHE A 50 -1.61 4.36 -0.44
C PHE A 50 -3.01 4.86 -0.17
N SER A 51 -3.23 5.66 0.86
CA SER A 51 -4.58 6.14 1.22
C SER A 51 -5.24 6.91 0.07
N ASN A 52 -4.44 7.57 -0.76
CA ASN A 52 -4.91 8.30 -1.95
C ASN A 52 -5.21 7.39 -3.16
N ILE A 53 -4.69 6.16 -3.17
CA ILE A 53 -4.78 5.26 -4.32
C ILE A 53 -5.75 4.09 -4.06
N SER A 54 -5.65 3.46 -2.89
CA SER A 54 -6.25 2.17 -2.60
C SER A 54 -7.28 2.29 -1.49
N GLN A 55 -8.55 2.43 -1.86
CA GLN A 55 -9.68 2.49 -0.92
C GLN A 55 -10.33 1.11 -0.67
N CYS A 56 -9.85 0.07 -1.33
CA CYS A 56 -10.44 -1.28 -1.30
C CYS A 56 -9.72 -2.26 -0.36
N ILE A 57 -8.75 -1.80 0.43
CA ILE A 57 -7.95 -2.67 1.29
C ILE A 57 -8.84 -3.23 2.41
N GLN A 58 -8.95 -4.56 2.46
CA GLN A 58 -9.73 -5.27 3.49
C GLN A 58 -8.86 -6.19 4.35
N ARG A 59 -7.65 -6.54 3.87
CA ARG A 59 -6.73 -7.40 4.61
C ARG A 59 -5.39 -6.70 4.80
N LEU A 60 -4.95 -6.60 6.06
CA LEU A 60 -3.65 -6.07 6.44
C LEU A 60 -2.85 -7.18 7.12
N THR A 61 -1.69 -7.51 6.58
CA THR A 61 -0.72 -8.41 7.20
C THR A 61 0.43 -7.57 7.77
N ILE A 62 0.70 -7.71 9.06
CA ILE A 62 1.72 -6.93 9.76
C ILE A 62 2.83 -7.89 10.19
N ILE A 63 4.06 -7.61 9.77
CA ILE A 63 5.26 -8.35 10.16
C ILE A 63 6.03 -7.52 11.19
N GLY A 64 6.43 -8.15 12.30
CA GLY A 64 7.24 -7.50 13.34
C GLY A 64 6.49 -7.21 14.64
N LYS A 65 7.19 -6.55 15.58
CA LYS A 65 6.67 -6.20 16.91
C LYS A 65 6.70 -4.68 17.06
N GLY A 66 5.56 -4.04 16.91
CA GLY A 66 5.44 -2.59 17.03
C GLY A 66 4.15 -2.04 16.45
N VAL A 67 3.95 -0.74 16.62
CA VAL A 67 2.83 0.00 16.03
C VAL A 67 3.40 0.97 15.01
N ASN A 68 2.98 0.82 13.74
CA ASN A 68 3.23 1.84 12.72
C ASN A 68 1.99 2.73 12.60
N LEU A 69 2.07 3.95 13.13
CA LEU A 69 0.93 4.88 13.14
C LEU A 69 0.52 5.34 11.73
N GLY A 70 1.38 5.17 10.71
CA GLY A 70 1.04 5.47 9.33
C GLY A 70 -0.15 4.66 8.82
N VAL A 71 -0.36 3.44 9.33
CA VAL A 71 -1.49 2.58 8.95
C VAL A 71 -2.85 3.23 9.22
N VAL A 72 -2.93 4.15 10.18
CA VAL A 72 -4.16 4.91 10.48
C VAL A 72 -4.63 5.69 9.25
N LYS A 73 -3.71 6.15 8.39
CA LYS A 73 -4.05 6.83 7.13
C LYS A 73 -4.86 5.97 6.17
N LEU A 74 -4.77 4.64 6.26
CA LEU A 74 -5.55 3.74 5.39
C LEU A 74 -7.02 3.61 5.81
N ILE A 75 -7.37 4.05 7.03
CA ILE A 75 -8.72 3.92 7.59
C ILE A 75 -9.36 5.26 7.95
N GLU A 76 -8.64 6.38 7.76
CA GLU A 76 -9.22 7.73 7.85
C GLU A 76 -10.25 7.91 6.72
N VAL A 77 -11.48 8.29 7.07
CA VAL A 77 -12.63 8.52 6.17
C VAL A 77 -12.76 10.00 5.81
#